data_AF-A0A3D0PG14-F1
#
_entry.id   AF-A0A3D0PG14-F1
#
_cell.length_a   1.000
_cell.length_b   1.000
_cell.length_c   1.000
_cell.angle_alpha   90.00
_cell.angle_beta   90.00
_cell.angle_gamma   90.00
#
_symmetry.space_group_name_H-M   'P 1'
#
loop_
_entity.id
_entity.type
_entity.pdbx_description
1 polymer ?
#
loop_
_entity_poly.entity_id
_entity_poly.type
_entity_poly.pdbx_seq_one_letter_code
_entity_poly.pdbx_strand_id
1 'polypeptide(L)' 'YHIHTDIGNKAVGAKINDEMAPLDVELKSGDLVEIITDKNRKGPNYDWLKFVKTRSARGKIRQYAKPHLWQRLTPWPLRK' A
#
# COMPACT_ATOMS: atom_id res chain seq x y z
N TYR A 1 0.97 7.95 -0.42
CA TYR A 1 0.98 8.26 1.03
C TYR A 1 1.45 9.66 1.40
N HIS A 2 2.07 10.42 0.49
CA HIS A 2 2.53 11.78 0.77
C HIS A 2 1.38 12.80 0.82
N ILE A 3 0.34 12.58 0.00
CA ILE A 3 -0.90 13.38 -0.03
C ILE A 3 -1.80 13.00 1.15
N HIS A 4 -2.31 11.76 1.16
CA HIS A 4 -3.13 11.22 2.24
C HIS A 4 -2.92 9.72 2.40
N THR A 5 -3.19 9.21 3.60
CA THR A 5 -3.10 7.76 3.90
C THR A 5 -4.22 6.98 3.22
N ASP A 6 -5.46 7.47 3.30
CA ASP A 6 -6.62 6.79 2.68
C ASP A 6 -6.57 6.74 1.16
N ILE A 7 -6.10 7.82 0.51
CA ILE A 7 -5.89 7.84 -0.95
C ILE A 7 -4.86 6.78 -1.33
N GLY A 8 -3.76 6.69 -0.57
CA GLY A 8 -2.75 5.64 -0.77
C GLY A 8 -3.30 4.23 -0.58
N ASN A 9 -4.12 4.02 0.45
CA ASN A 9 -4.72 2.71 0.73
C ASN A 9 -5.70 2.24 -0.36
N LYS A 10 -6.36 3.20 -1.02
CA LYS A 10 -7.36 2.96 -2.07
C LYS A 10 -6.79 3.04 -3.49
N ALA A 11 -5.49 3.30 -3.65
CA ALA A 11 -4.85 3.39 -4.96
C ALA A 11 -4.92 2.04 -5.69
N VAL A 12 -5.28 2.06 -6.97
CA VAL A 12 -5.34 0.88 -7.85
C VAL A 12 -4.28 0.95 -8.92
N GLY A 13 -4.08 2.13 -9.49
CA GLY A 13 -3.08 2.39 -10.51
C GLY A 13 -2.66 3.84 -10.51
N ALA A 14 -1.74 4.17 -11.40
CA ALA A 14 -1.34 5.53 -11.67
C ALA A 14 -1.44 5.77 -13.18
N LYS A 15 -1.67 7.02 -13.55
CA LYS A 15 -1.60 7.50 -14.92
C LYS A 15 -0.56 8.61 -14.94
N ILE A 16 0.45 8.49 -15.80
CA ILE A 16 1.59 9.40 -15.88
C ILE A 16 1.54 10.06 -17.24
N ASN A 17 1.45 11.39 -17.29
CA ASN A 17 1.41 12.15 -18.55
C ASN A 17 0.38 11.60 -19.56
N ASP A 18 -0.82 11.31 -19.08
CA ASP A 18 -1.91 10.70 -19.82
C ASP A 18 -1.83 9.20 -20.19
N GLU A 19 -0.76 8.51 -19.81
CA GLU A 19 -0.58 7.09 -20.09
C GLU A 19 -0.76 6.22 -18.83
N MET A 20 -1.42 5.06 -18.97
CA MET A 20 -1.57 4.13 -17.83
C MET A 20 -0.21 3.52 -17.46
N ALA A 21 0.17 3.66 -16.20
CA ALA A 21 1.43 3.16 -15.67
C ALA A 21 1.21 2.26 -14.44
N PRO A 22 2.03 1.22 -14.26
CA PRO A 22 2.02 0.45 -13.02
C PRO A 22 2.56 1.30 -11.86
N LEU A 23 2.17 0.95 -10.63
CA LEU A 23 2.56 1.66 -9.40
C LEU A 23 4.06 1.57 -9.06
N ASP A 24 4.83 0.73 -9.76
CA ASP A 24 6.28 0.53 -9.59
C ASP A 24 7.11 1.44 -10.52
N VAL A 25 6.48 2.26 -11.36
CA VAL A 25 7.24 3.18 -12.22
C VAL A 25 8.01 4.21 -11.40
N GLU A 26 9.26 4.44 -11.79
CA GLU A 26 10.06 5.55 -11.27
C GLU A 26 9.55 6.87 -11.84
N LEU A 27 9.16 7.77 -10.94
CA LEU A 27 8.72 9.12 -11.30
C LEU A 27 9.93 10.01 -11.60
N LYS A 28 9.83 10.80 -12.67
CA LYS A 28 10.81 11.84 -13.01
C LYS A 28 10.28 13.20 -12.58
N SER A 29 11.20 14.14 -12.39
CA SER A 29 10.84 15.52 -12.07
C SER A 29 10.11 16.15 -13.25
N GLY A 30 8.94 16.74 -13.01
CA GLY A 30 8.09 17.33 -14.05
C GLY A 30 6.97 16.43 -14.56
N ASP A 31 6.90 15.16 -14.11
CA ASP A 31 5.81 14.26 -14.50
C ASP A 31 4.48 14.65 -13.83
N LEU A 32 3.39 14.65 -14.61
CA LEU A 32 2.04 14.77 -14.10
C LEU A 32 1.51 13.38 -13.73
N VAL A 33 1.31 13.15 -12.44
CA VAL A 33 0.86 11.86 -11.91
C VAL A 33 -0.57 11.96 -11.40
N GLU A 34 -1.47 11.23 -12.06
CA GLU A 34 -2.84 11.01 -11.61
C GLU A 34 -2.95 9.66 -10.90
N ILE A 35 -3.49 9.66 -9.68
CA ILE A 35 -3.70 8.44 -8.92
C ILE A 35 -5.13 7.96 -9.11
N ILE A 36 -5.27 6.76 -9.66
CA ILE A 36 -6.57 6.12 -9.81
C ILE A 36 -6.90 5.42 -8.49
N THR A 37 -7.97 5.84 -7.83
CA THR A 37 -8.44 5.26 -6.57
C THR A 37 -9.78 4.55 -6.75
N ASP A 38 -9.96 3.43 -6.04
CA ASP A 38 -11.23 2.72 -5.97
C ASP A 38 -11.77 2.75 -4.54
N LYS A 39 -13.03 3.16 -4.40
CA LYS A 39 -13.74 3.24 -3.12
C LYS A 39 -14.02 1.86 -2.52
N ASN A 40 -14.14 0.82 -3.36
CA ASN A 40 -14.44 -0.54 -2.95
C ASN A 40 -13.20 -1.32 -2.50
N ARG A 41 -12.00 -0.78 -2.72
CA ARG A 41 -10.75 -1.44 -2.32
C ARG A 41 -10.63 -1.45 -0.80
N LYS A 42 -10.55 -2.67 -0.24
CA LYS A 42 -10.40 -2.90 1.21
C LYS A 42 -9.05 -2.44 1.77
N GLY A 43 -8.00 -2.32 0.95
CA GLY A 43 -6.73 -1.76 1.40
C GLY A 43 -5.52 -2.12 0.53
N PRO A 44 -4.32 -1.68 0.97
CA PRO A 44 -3.04 -2.03 0.37
C PRO A 44 -2.70 -3.51 0.61
N ASN A 45 -2.09 -4.16 -0.39
CA ASN A 45 -1.58 -5.53 -0.25
C ASN A 45 -0.14 -5.50 0.30
N TYR A 46 0.27 -6.57 0.99
CA TYR A 46 1.64 -6.72 1.52
C TYR A 46 2.70 -6.70 0.40
N ASP A 47 2.35 -7.17 -0.80
CA ASP A 47 3.24 -7.13 -1.97
C ASP A 47 3.72 -5.71 -2.33
N TRP A 48 2.99 -4.68 -1.92
CA TRP A 48 3.42 -3.29 -2.12
C TRP A 48 4.73 -2.96 -1.41
N LEU A 49 5.08 -3.69 -0.36
CA LEU A 49 6.36 -3.52 0.32
C LEU A 49 7.58 -3.90 -0.55
N LYS A 50 7.36 -4.64 -1.65
CA LYS A 50 8.44 -5.02 -2.58
C LYS A 50 8.91 -3.83 -3.40
N PHE A 51 7.98 -3.00 -3.89
CA PHE A 51 8.30 -1.88 -4.80
C PHE A 51 8.27 -0.49 -4.15
N VAL A 52 7.64 -0.33 -2.98
CA VAL A 52 7.57 0.99 -2.33
C VAL A 52 8.94 1.46 -1.85
N LYS A 53 9.37 2.58 -2.42
CA LYS A 53 10.67 3.22 -2.15
C LYS A 53 10.68 4.08 -0.89
N THR A 54 9.61 4.84 -0.61
CA THR A 54 9.61 5.82 0.47
C THR A 54 9.38 5.18 1.85
N ARG A 55 10.22 5.53 2.85
CA ARG A 55 10.14 4.97 4.21
C ARG A 55 8.78 5.25 4.89
N SER A 56 8.23 6.45 4.70
CA SER A 56 6.93 6.84 5.23
C SER A 56 5.80 5.95 4.68
N ALA A 57 5.78 5.68 3.38
CA ALA A 57 4.81 4.78 2.77
C ALA A 57 4.97 3.34 3.28
N ARG A 58 6.19 2.81 3.36
CA ARG A 58 6.46 1.46 3.91
C ARG A 58 5.91 1.30 5.33
N GLY A 59 6.09 2.30 6.19
CA GLY A 59 5.59 2.28 7.56
C GLY A 59 4.06 2.20 7.62
N LYS A 60 3.38 3.07 6.86
CA LYS A 60 1.90 3.11 6.80
C LYS A 60 1.32 1.81 6.22
N ILE A 61 1.91 1.27 5.15
CA ILE A 61 1.49 -0.02 4.57
C ILE A 61 1.67 -1.15 5.58
N ARG A 62 2.81 -1.23 6.29
CA ARG A 62 3.03 -2.27 7.31
C ARG A 62 2.03 -2.17 8.46
N GLN A 63 1.69 -0.96 8.88
CA GLN A 63 0.72 -0.74 9.94
C GLN A 63 -0.68 -1.21 9.52
N TYR A 64 -1.06 -0.95 8.27
CA TYR A 64 -2.37 -1.33 7.74
C TYR A 64 -2.45 -2.82 7.40
N ALA A 65 -1.47 -3.32 6.65
CA ALA A 65 -1.36 -4.70 6.20
C ALA A 65 -0.85 -5.64 7.31
N LYS A 66 -0.92 -5.22 8.59
CA LYS A 66 -0.48 -6.02 9.73
C LYS A 66 -1.20 -7.36 9.66
N PRO A 67 -0.49 -8.45 9.38
CA PRO A 67 -1.16 -9.73 9.24
C PRO A 67 -1.71 -10.13 10.60
N HIS A 68 -2.98 -10.53 10.64
CA HIS A 68 -3.68 -11.07 11.81
C HIS A 68 -3.07 -12.40 12.35
N LEU A 69 -1.83 -12.75 11.97
CA LEU A 69 -1.18 -14.04 12.24
C LEU A 69 -1.13 -14.40 13.74
N TRP A 70 -1.27 -13.43 14.63
CA TRP A 70 -1.41 -13.63 16.08
C TRP A 70 -2.68 -14.40 16.49
N GLN A 71 -3.73 -14.43 15.67
CA GLN A 71 -4.95 -15.22 15.97
C GLN A 71 -4.93 -16.65 15.41
N ARG A 72 -3.98 -16.97 14.51
CA ARG A 72 -3.92 -18.30 13.87
C ARG A 72 -2.95 -19.28 14.54
N LEU A 73 -2.01 -18.80 15.37
CA LEU A 73 -0.88 -19.61 15.86
C LEU A 73 -0.71 -19.68 17.37
N THR A 74 -1.71 -19.33 18.18
CA THR A 74 -1.69 -19.69 19.61
C THR A 74 -3.03 -20.27 20.07
N PRO A 75 -3.25 -21.60 20.01
CA PRO A 75 -3.94 -22.22 21.12
C PRO A 75 -3.03 -22.05 22.33
N TRP A 76 -3.47 -21.21 23.26
CA TRP A 76 -3.04 -21.21 24.65
C TRP A 76 -2.42 -22.56 25.06
N PRO A 77 -1.16 -22.66 25.53
CA PRO A 77 -0.80 -23.83 26.29
C PRO A 77 -1.56 -23.71 27.61
N LEU A 78 -2.66 -24.46 27.69
CA LEU A 78 -3.29 -24.82 28.94
C LEU A 78 -2.21 -25.35 29.89
N ARG A 79 -2.22 -24.83 31.12
CA ARG A 79 -1.64 -25.40 32.35
C ARG A 79 -0.10 -25.46 32.44
N LYS A 80 0.44 -24.83 33.48
CA LYS A 80 0.37 -25.42 34.83
C LYS A 80 -0.13 -24.39 35.83
#